data_AF-A0A9D8WKJ4-F1
#
_entry.id   AF-A0A9D8WKJ4-F1
#
_cell.length_a   1.000
_cell.length_b   1.000
_cell.length_c   1.000
_cell.angle_alpha   90.00
_cell.angle_beta   90.00
_cell.angle_gamma   90.00
#
_symmetry.space_group_name_H-M   'P 1'
#
loop_
_entity.id
_entity.type
_entity.pdbx_description
1 polymer ?
#
loop_
_entity_poly.entity_id
_entity_poly.type
_entity_poly.pdbx_seq_one_letter_code
_entity_poly.pdbx_strand_id
1 'polypeptide(L)'
;MILRRITKHVKDQNWFAVALDFVIVVIGVGVALAAGEWLNARAVKADLKRAEITIHAAVYYNYLNALERIAVKACTAAQIRQVADRLKSHEETWMPVEPISVGGDMAGALGTVLRSPYRGWSTDAWKTAGDSGLLIYMDPERRDVLSGIFVVSETLGEHEDSIFKQQSELKALMIASELSSADRLRYYDVLAEIDAASALIEVGAEFVIQDTESLDISLDPEFEETFLENVASRNRLGLEVYGDCFEPMVLPGTEGTP
;
A
#
# COMPACT_ATOMS: atom_id res chain seq x y z
N MET A 1 -13.75 31.00 -83.09
CA MET A 1 -13.77 29.57 -82.68
C MET A 1 -12.49 29.17 -81.93
N ILE A 2 -12.22 29.76 -80.76
CA ILE A 2 -11.14 29.35 -79.85
C ILE A 2 -11.73 28.76 -78.55
N LEU A 3 -12.86 29.30 -78.11
CA LEU A 3 -13.60 28.83 -76.94
C LEU A 3 -14.05 27.36 -77.02
N ARG A 4 -14.35 26.85 -78.23
CA ARG A 4 -14.79 25.45 -78.43
C ARG A 4 -13.63 24.43 -78.39
N ARG A 5 -12.36 24.86 -78.51
CA ARG A 5 -11.20 23.96 -78.45
C ARG A 5 -10.63 23.81 -77.04
N ILE A 6 -10.78 24.83 -76.17
CA ILE A 6 -10.34 24.76 -74.77
C ILE A 6 -11.22 23.78 -73.98
N THR A 7 -12.54 23.77 -74.21
CA THR A 7 -13.47 22.83 -73.55
C THR A 7 -13.25 21.37 -73.93
N LYS A 8 -12.58 21.09 -75.06
CA LYS A 8 -12.29 19.72 -75.51
C LYS A 8 -11.03 19.14 -74.86
N HIS A 9 -10.12 19.97 -74.35
CA HIS A 9 -8.92 19.50 -73.62
C HIS A 9 -9.12 19.43 -72.10
N VAL A 10 -10.16 20.06 -71.57
CA VAL A 10 -10.60 19.89 -70.17
C VAL A 10 -11.33 18.56 -69.96
N LYS A 11 -11.80 17.92 -71.03
CA LYS A 11 -12.78 16.82 -70.94
C LYS A 11 -12.20 15.40 -70.96
N ASP A 12 -11.02 15.18 -71.56
CA ASP A 12 -10.70 13.80 -71.97
C ASP A 12 -9.62 13.05 -71.18
N GLN A 13 -8.67 13.65 -70.43
CA GLN A 13 -7.69 12.81 -69.67
C GLN A 13 -7.16 13.34 -68.33
N ASN A 14 -7.45 14.57 -67.89
CA ASN A 14 -6.93 15.05 -66.59
C ASN A 14 -7.82 14.74 -65.39
N TRP A 15 -9.09 14.35 -65.58
CA TRP A 15 -9.96 14.03 -64.44
C TRP A 15 -9.46 12.78 -63.69
N PHE A 16 -8.85 11.82 -64.39
CA PHE A 16 -8.22 10.65 -63.81
C PHE A 16 -7.00 11.03 -62.96
N ALA A 17 -6.18 11.98 -63.43
CA ALA A 17 -5.05 12.51 -62.66
C ALA A 17 -5.52 13.18 -61.35
N VAL A 18 -6.57 13.99 -61.43
CA VAL A 18 -7.18 14.63 -60.24
C VAL A 18 -7.77 13.60 -59.27
N ALA A 19 -8.43 12.55 -59.79
CA ALA A 19 -8.95 11.47 -58.95
C ALA A 19 -7.83 10.66 -58.28
N LEU A 20 -6.74 10.40 -59.01
CA LEU A 20 -5.56 9.73 -58.46
C LEU A 20 -4.89 10.56 -57.37
N ASP A 21 -4.69 11.87 -57.59
CA ASP A 21 -4.16 12.79 -56.59
C ASP A 21 -5.02 12.83 -55.33
N PHE A 22 -6.35 12.86 -55.50
CA PHE A 22 -7.29 12.81 -54.38
C PHE A 22 -7.18 11.51 -53.58
N VAL A 23 -7.10 10.36 -54.26
CA VAL A 23 -6.93 9.05 -53.60
C VAL A 23 -5.60 8.99 -52.84
N ILE A 24 -4.51 9.51 -53.42
CA ILE A 24 -3.20 9.57 -52.75
C ILE A 24 -3.29 10.41 -51.48
N VAL A 25 -3.96 11.58 -51.52
CA VAL A 25 -4.16 12.43 -50.33
C VAL A 25 -4.98 11.71 -49.26
N VAL A 26 -6.09 11.08 -49.63
CA VAL A 26 -6.94 10.34 -48.67
C VAL A 26 -6.19 9.18 -48.03
N ILE A 27 -5.43 8.41 -48.82
CA ILE A 27 -4.58 7.33 -48.31
C ILE A 27 -3.49 7.91 -47.40
N GLY A 28 -2.86 9.03 -47.80
CA GLY A 28 -1.84 9.70 -47.00
C GLY A 28 -2.35 10.11 -45.61
N VAL A 29 -3.53 10.72 -45.54
CA VAL A 29 -4.19 11.06 -44.27
C VAL A 29 -4.55 9.80 -43.48
N GLY A 30 -5.07 8.77 -44.14
CA GLY A 30 -5.40 7.49 -43.50
C GLY A 30 -4.19 6.81 -42.87
N VAL A 31 -3.06 6.76 -43.58
CA VAL A 31 -1.80 6.19 -43.08
C VAL A 31 -1.23 7.03 -41.94
N ALA A 32 -1.31 8.36 -42.01
CA ALA A 32 -0.85 9.23 -40.94
C ALA A 32 -1.65 9.01 -39.64
N LEU A 33 -2.98 8.90 -39.72
CA LEU A 33 -3.84 8.59 -38.57
C LEU A 33 -3.55 7.19 -38.01
N ALA A 34 -3.45 6.18 -38.88
CA ALA A 34 -3.17 4.81 -38.46
C ALA A 34 -1.79 4.67 -37.80
N ALA A 35 -0.77 5.36 -38.32
CA ALA A 35 0.55 5.40 -37.71
C ALA A 35 0.53 6.09 -36.34
N GLY A 36 -0.23 7.18 -36.20
CA GLY A 36 -0.42 7.87 -34.92
C GLY A 36 -1.05 6.98 -33.85
N GLU A 37 -2.14 6.28 -34.20
CA GLU A 37 -2.82 5.37 -33.29
C GLU A 37 -1.93 4.21 -32.86
N TRP A 38 -1.14 3.66 -33.78
CA TRP A 38 -0.20 2.59 -33.48
C TRP A 38 0.94 3.02 -32.54
N LEU A 39 1.47 4.24 -32.72
CA LEU A 39 2.47 4.80 -31.81
C LEU A 39 1.89 5.03 -30.41
N ASN A 40 0.67 5.59 -30.33
CA ASN A 40 -0.03 5.80 -29.06
C ASN A 40 -0.29 4.49 -28.32
N ALA A 41 -0.81 3.46 -29.02
CA ALA A 41 -1.07 2.15 -28.42
C ALA A 41 0.20 1.49 -27.87
N ARG A 42 1.36 1.73 -28.50
CA ARG A 42 2.65 1.28 -27.98
C ARG A 42 3.12 2.07 -26.76
N ALA A 43 2.94 3.39 -26.78
CA ALA A 43 3.27 4.23 -25.63
C ALA A 43 2.46 3.84 -24.39
N VAL A 44 1.13 3.70 -24.53
CA VAL A 44 0.24 3.28 -23.43
C VAL A 44 0.66 1.94 -22.84
N LYS A 45 1.02 0.94 -23.67
CA LYS A 45 1.51 -0.35 -23.18
C LYS A 45 2.82 -0.23 -22.41
N ALA A 46 3.75 0.61 -22.87
CA ALA A 46 5.02 0.84 -22.19
C ALA A 46 4.81 1.57 -20.85
N ASP A 47 3.91 2.55 -20.81
CA ASP A 47 3.57 3.30 -19.61
C ASP A 47 2.83 2.44 -18.59
N LEU A 48 1.87 1.63 -19.03
CA LEU A 48 1.21 0.63 -18.18
C LEU A 48 2.24 -0.33 -17.58
N LYS A 49 3.21 -0.81 -18.37
CA LYS A 49 4.20 -1.75 -17.84
C LYS A 49 5.09 -1.12 -16.76
N ARG A 50 5.43 0.17 -16.92
CA ARG A 50 6.16 0.93 -15.90
C ARG A 50 5.33 1.13 -14.63
N ALA A 51 4.05 1.45 -14.79
CA ALA A 51 3.12 1.58 -13.67
C ALA A 51 2.94 0.25 -12.92
N GLU A 52 2.85 -0.88 -13.61
CA GLU A 52 2.79 -2.20 -12.97
C GLU A 52 4.00 -2.47 -12.08
N ILE A 53 5.21 -2.14 -12.52
CA ILE A 53 6.44 -2.34 -11.73
C ILE A 53 6.38 -1.54 -10.42
N THR A 54 5.98 -0.28 -10.47
CA THR A 54 5.89 0.56 -9.27
C THR A 54 4.73 0.15 -8.36
N ILE A 55 3.61 -0.29 -8.93
CA ILE A 55 2.49 -0.87 -8.19
C ILE A 55 2.92 -2.14 -7.46
N HIS A 56 3.62 -3.06 -8.13
CA HIS A 56 4.07 -4.30 -7.52
C HIS A 56 5.01 -4.03 -6.33
N ALA A 57 5.97 -3.13 -6.48
CA ALA A 57 6.83 -2.73 -5.37
C ALA A 57 6.02 -2.20 -4.17
N ALA A 58 5.03 -1.33 -4.43
CA ALA A 58 4.13 -0.80 -3.39
C ALA A 58 3.30 -1.90 -2.69
N VAL A 59 2.78 -2.88 -3.44
CA VAL A 59 2.08 -4.04 -2.89
C VAL A 59 2.99 -4.83 -1.95
N TYR A 60 4.23 -5.12 -2.35
CA TYR A 60 5.16 -5.87 -1.51
C TYR A 60 5.59 -5.11 -0.24
N TYR A 61 5.69 -3.78 -0.30
CA TYR A 61 5.90 -2.97 0.91
C TYR A 61 4.72 -3.12 1.89
N ASN A 62 3.48 -3.05 1.39
CA ASN A 62 2.29 -3.23 2.22
C ASN A 62 2.18 -4.67 2.75
N TYR A 63 2.53 -5.65 1.92
CA TYR A 63 2.59 -7.07 2.31
C TYR A 63 3.56 -7.30 3.47
N LEU A 64 4.77 -6.73 3.41
CA LEU A 64 5.73 -6.84 4.52
C LEU A 64 5.22 -6.19 5.81
N ASN A 65 4.55 -5.03 5.71
CA ASN A 65 3.95 -4.37 6.87
C ASN A 65 2.81 -5.20 7.46
N ALA A 66 1.99 -5.82 6.61
CA ALA A 66 0.94 -6.74 7.03
C ALA A 66 1.51 -7.99 7.72
N LEU A 67 2.56 -8.60 7.17
CA LEU A 67 3.24 -9.73 7.82
C LEU A 67 3.79 -9.34 9.20
N GLU A 68 4.45 -8.19 9.31
CA GLU A 68 4.95 -7.71 10.60
C GLU A 68 3.82 -7.47 11.60
N ARG A 69 2.68 -6.96 11.14
CA ARG A 69 1.50 -6.77 11.96
C ARG A 69 1.02 -8.08 12.58
N ILE A 70 0.93 -9.13 11.78
CA ILE A 70 0.53 -10.46 12.25
C ILE A 70 1.57 -11.03 13.20
N ALA A 71 2.86 -10.87 12.90
CA ALA A 71 3.98 -11.35 13.71
C ALA A 71 3.97 -10.80 15.15
N VAL A 72 3.48 -9.58 15.36
CA VAL A 72 3.45 -8.93 16.70
C VAL A 72 2.10 -9.04 17.42
N LYS A 73 1.05 -9.58 16.78
CA LYS A 73 -0.33 -9.48 17.31
C LYS A 73 -0.47 -10.02 18.74
N ALA A 74 0.18 -11.14 19.03
CA ALA A 74 0.17 -11.76 20.36
C ALA A 74 0.86 -10.85 21.41
N CYS A 75 1.96 -10.21 21.03
CA CYS A 75 2.68 -9.26 21.88
C CYS A 75 1.85 -8.03 22.22
N THR A 76 1.20 -7.42 21.23
CA THR A 76 0.38 -6.23 21.44
C THR A 76 -0.83 -6.55 22.33
N ALA A 77 -1.52 -7.67 22.05
CA ALA A 77 -2.63 -8.11 22.89
C ALA A 77 -2.22 -8.41 24.34
N ALA A 78 -1.04 -9.02 24.55
CA ALA A 78 -0.52 -9.28 25.90
C ALA A 78 -0.24 -7.98 26.68
N GLN A 79 0.38 -6.98 26.04
CA GLN A 79 0.64 -5.67 26.63
C GLN A 79 -0.66 -4.96 27.02
N ILE A 80 -1.65 -4.92 26.12
CA ILE A 80 -2.95 -4.29 26.38
C ILE A 80 -3.63 -4.95 27.59
N ARG A 81 -3.70 -6.30 27.63
CA ARG A 81 -4.29 -7.03 28.76
C ARG A 81 -3.58 -6.75 30.07
N GLN A 82 -2.24 -6.71 30.07
CA GLN A 82 -1.45 -6.43 31.26
C GLN A 82 -1.80 -5.06 31.87
N VAL A 83 -1.89 -4.02 31.04
CA VAL A 83 -2.24 -2.67 31.53
C VAL A 83 -3.71 -2.61 31.93
N ALA A 84 -4.61 -3.18 31.13
CA ALA A 84 -6.04 -3.23 31.41
C ALA A 84 -6.35 -3.90 32.76
N ASP A 85 -5.70 -5.03 33.07
CA ASP A 85 -5.91 -5.75 34.33
C ASP A 85 -5.38 -4.97 35.55
N ARG A 86 -4.30 -4.20 35.38
CA ARG A 86 -3.81 -3.27 36.43
C ARG A 86 -4.79 -2.11 36.66
N LEU A 87 -5.37 -1.56 35.60
CA LEU A 87 -6.34 -0.46 35.72
C LEU A 87 -7.62 -0.90 36.45
N LYS A 88 -8.01 -2.17 36.36
CA LYS A 88 -9.13 -2.76 37.10
C LYS A 88 -8.85 -2.92 38.61
N SER A 89 -7.61 -2.78 39.07
CA SER A 89 -7.30 -2.87 40.50
C SER A 89 -7.96 -1.73 41.29
N HIS A 90 -8.29 -1.99 42.56
CA HIS A 90 -8.83 -0.98 43.47
C HIS A 90 -7.74 -0.32 44.34
N GLU A 91 -6.48 -0.44 43.96
CA GLU A 91 -5.36 0.16 44.69
C GLU A 91 -5.38 1.68 44.55
N GLU A 92 -5.18 2.40 45.65
CA GLU A 92 -5.25 3.87 45.68
C GLU A 92 -4.05 4.51 44.97
N THR A 93 -2.87 3.91 45.11
CA THR A 93 -1.63 4.36 44.46
C THR A 93 -1.37 3.57 43.19
N TRP A 94 -1.21 4.26 42.06
CA TRP A 94 -0.78 3.66 40.81
C TRP A 94 0.73 3.45 40.80
N MET A 95 1.14 2.19 40.61
CA MET A 95 2.51 1.87 40.24
C MET A 95 2.72 2.21 38.76
N PRO A 96 3.80 2.92 38.39
CA PRO A 96 4.11 3.23 36.99
C PRO A 96 4.19 2.00 36.09
N VAL A 97 3.85 2.16 34.82
CA VAL A 97 4.30 1.25 33.76
C VAL A 97 5.69 1.69 33.33
N GLU A 98 6.64 0.76 33.28
CA GLU A 98 7.99 1.05 32.79
C GLU A 98 7.91 1.51 31.32
N PRO A 99 8.51 2.67 30.97
CA PRO A 99 8.46 3.19 29.62
C PRO A 99 9.18 2.23 28.68
N ILE A 100 8.47 1.80 27.63
CA ILE A 100 9.05 1.02 26.56
C ILE A 100 9.78 2.00 25.62
N SER A 101 11.09 1.80 25.47
CA SER A 101 11.84 2.45 24.40
C SER A 101 11.45 1.80 23.07
N VAL A 102 10.96 2.64 22.16
CA VAL A 102 10.76 2.29 20.75
C VAL A 102 11.97 2.88 20.06
N GLY A 103 12.93 2.07 19.59
CA GLY A 103 14.12 2.61 18.91
C GLY A 103 13.77 3.32 17.60
N GLY A 104 14.71 4.13 17.07
CA GLY A 104 14.58 4.82 15.78
C GLY A 104 14.07 6.27 15.88
N ASP A 105 13.95 6.94 14.73
CA ASP A 105 13.68 8.39 14.66
C ASP A 105 12.28 8.80 15.16
N MET A 106 11.35 7.85 15.33
CA MET A 106 10.01 8.10 15.90
C MET A 106 9.90 7.76 17.40
N ALA A 107 11.03 7.49 18.06
CA ALA A 107 11.12 7.33 19.50
C ALA A 107 10.79 8.64 20.22
N GLY A 108 9.59 8.79 20.75
CA GLY A 108 9.29 9.91 21.64
C GLY A 108 10.19 9.88 22.89
N ALA A 109 10.69 11.03 23.34
CA ALA A 109 11.62 11.14 24.48
C ALA A 109 11.09 10.57 25.81
N LEU A 110 9.77 10.38 25.92
CA LEU A 110 9.09 9.85 27.11
C LEU A 110 8.83 8.34 27.04
N GLY A 111 9.18 7.67 25.93
CA GLY A 111 8.78 6.27 25.68
C GLY A 111 7.29 6.10 25.43
N THR A 112 6.83 4.84 25.46
CA THR A 112 5.41 4.45 25.32
C THR A 112 5.01 3.42 26.36
N VAL A 113 3.70 3.34 26.65
CA VAL A 113 3.11 2.34 27.55
C VAL A 113 2.98 0.98 26.88
N LEU A 114 2.74 0.96 25.56
CA LEU A 114 2.55 -0.24 24.76
C LEU A 114 3.19 -0.06 23.39
N ARG A 115 3.80 -1.11 22.88
CA ARG A 115 4.42 -1.13 21.57
C ARG A 115 3.44 -1.63 20.51
N SER A 116 3.28 -0.83 19.46
CA SER A 116 2.64 -1.21 18.20
C SER A 116 3.58 -0.77 17.07
N PRO A 117 3.85 -1.60 16.05
CA PRO A 117 4.46 -1.13 14.83
C PRO A 117 3.69 0.05 14.26
N TYR A 118 4.41 0.95 13.63
CA TYR A 118 3.86 2.07 12.88
C TYR A 118 4.63 2.13 11.57
N ARG A 119 3.94 1.88 10.46
CA ARG A 119 4.53 1.72 9.13
C ARG A 119 3.80 2.58 8.12
N GLY A 120 4.52 3.03 7.10
CA GLY A 120 3.88 3.71 5.97
C GLY A 120 3.15 2.69 5.09
N TRP A 121 1.86 2.89 4.85
CA TRP A 121 1.06 2.12 3.89
C TRP A 121 1.06 2.83 2.53
N SER A 122 1.78 2.25 1.57
CA SER A 122 1.99 2.86 0.26
C SER A 122 0.71 2.83 -0.58
N THR A 123 0.27 3.98 -1.09
CA THR A 123 -0.86 4.10 -2.03
C THR A 123 -0.54 4.95 -3.28
N ASP A 124 0.61 5.62 -3.29
CA ASP A 124 0.95 6.63 -4.30
C ASP A 124 1.07 6.06 -5.72
N ALA A 125 1.68 4.87 -5.85
CA ALA A 125 1.83 4.21 -7.15
C ALA A 125 0.47 3.88 -7.79
N TRP A 126 -0.47 3.40 -6.98
CA TRP A 126 -1.84 3.10 -7.41
C TRP A 126 -2.60 4.35 -7.81
N LYS A 127 -2.58 5.39 -6.96
CA LYS A 127 -3.22 6.68 -7.23
C LYS A 127 -2.69 7.32 -8.52
N THR A 128 -1.37 7.34 -8.69
CA THR A 128 -0.71 7.88 -9.89
C THR A 128 -1.13 7.13 -11.17
N ALA A 129 -1.22 5.80 -11.12
CA ALA A 129 -1.68 5.00 -12.25
C ALA A 129 -3.17 5.24 -12.57
N GLY A 130 -3.99 5.46 -11.55
CA GLY A 130 -5.40 5.85 -11.70
C GLY A 130 -5.57 7.22 -12.34
N ASP A 131 -4.86 8.23 -11.83
CA ASP A 131 -4.92 9.61 -12.29
C ASP A 131 -4.42 9.77 -13.73
N SER A 132 -3.46 8.94 -14.15
CA SER A 132 -2.97 8.87 -15.53
C SER A 132 -3.90 8.10 -16.48
N GLY A 133 -4.98 7.49 -15.96
CA GLY A 133 -5.92 6.69 -16.73
C GLY A 133 -5.36 5.35 -17.21
N LEU A 134 -4.20 4.91 -16.71
CA LEU A 134 -3.55 3.68 -17.15
C LEU A 134 -4.30 2.43 -16.68
N LEU A 135 -4.97 2.49 -15.53
CA LEU A 135 -5.66 1.34 -14.94
C LEU A 135 -6.81 0.79 -15.80
N ILE A 136 -7.34 1.57 -16.75
CA ILE A 136 -8.40 1.07 -17.67
C ILE A 136 -7.87 0.03 -18.66
N TYR A 137 -6.55 -0.01 -18.88
CA TYR A 137 -5.89 -0.94 -19.80
C TYR A 137 -5.36 -2.19 -19.09
N MET A 138 -5.45 -2.23 -17.76
CA MET A 138 -5.11 -3.40 -16.96
C MET A 138 -6.20 -4.47 -17.09
N ASP A 139 -5.82 -5.73 -16.92
CA ASP A 139 -6.78 -6.81 -16.75
C ASP A 139 -7.78 -6.48 -15.61
N PRO A 140 -9.11 -6.58 -15.83
CA PRO A 140 -10.08 -6.18 -14.83
C PRO A 140 -10.01 -6.95 -13.52
N GLU A 141 -9.77 -8.26 -13.56
CA GLU A 141 -9.69 -9.09 -12.36
C GLU A 141 -8.47 -8.71 -11.52
N ARG A 142 -7.31 -8.58 -12.17
CA ARG A 142 -6.08 -8.10 -11.51
C ARG A 142 -6.25 -6.69 -10.94
N ARG A 143 -6.88 -5.78 -11.69
CA ARG A 143 -7.14 -4.41 -11.27
C ARG A 143 -8.03 -4.37 -10.02
N ASP A 144 -9.05 -5.21 -9.96
CA ASP A 144 -10.01 -5.20 -8.87
C ASP A 144 -9.37 -5.73 -7.56
N VAL A 145 -8.54 -6.78 -7.63
CA VAL A 145 -7.74 -7.26 -6.49
C VAL A 145 -6.76 -6.19 -6.00
N LEU A 146 -6.00 -5.57 -6.90
CA LEU A 146 -5.08 -4.49 -6.54
C LEU A 146 -5.83 -3.31 -5.89
N SER A 147 -7.00 -2.95 -6.43
CA SER A 147 -7.84 -1.90 -5.84
C SER A 147 -8.23 -2.24 -4.40
N GLY A 148 -8.59 -3.50 -4.13
CA GLY A 148 -8.90 -3.98 -2.78
C GLY A 148 -7.72 -3.78 -1.82
N ILE A 149 -6.54 -4.25 -2.22
CA ILE A 149 -5.30 -4.13 -1.43
C ILE A 149 -5.03 -2.66 -1.07
N PHE A 150 -5.09 -1.74 -2.02
CA PHE A 150 -4.76 -0.33 -1.77
C PHE A 150 -5.83 0.42 -0.96
N VAL A 151 -7.11 0.11 -1.15
CA VAL A 151 -8.19 0.67 -0.32
C VAL A 151 -8.02 0.23 1.14
N VAL A 152 -7.78 -1.06 1.37
CA VAL A 152 -7.54 -1.57 2.72
C VAL A 152 -6.27 -0.95 3.31
N SER A 153 -5.19 -0.88 2.54
CA SER A 153 -3.92 -0.28 2.98
C SER A 153 -4.08 1.18 3.46
N GLU A 154 -4.91 1.98 2.79
CA GLU A 154 -5.22 3.35 3.23
C GLU A 154 -5.92 3.35 4.61
N THR A 155 -6.94 2.53 4.78
CA THR A 155 -7.65 2.38 6.07
C THR A 155 -6.73 1.85 7.19
N LEU A 156 -5.80 0.95 6.87
CA LEU A 156 -4.81 0.46 7.83
C LEU A 156 -3.92 1.60 8.36
N GLY A 157 -3.48 2.50 7.48
CA GLY A 157 -2.71 3.68 7.87
C GLY A 157 -3.48 4.61 8.80
N GLU A 158 -4.76 4.85 8.53
CA GLU A 158 -5.62 5.68 9.40
C GLU A 158 -5.76 5.09 10.81
N HIS A 159 -5.88 3.77 10.92
CA HIS A 159 -5.94 3.10 12.23
C HIS A 159 -4.59 3.11 12.96
N GLU A 160 -3.46 3.01 12.25
CA GLU A 160 -2.13 3.15 12.86
C GLU A 160 -1.90 4.58 13.40
N ASP A 161 -2.32 5.60 12.67
CA ASP A 161 -2.32 7.01 13.11
C ASP A 161 -3.18 7.21 14.36
N SER A 162 -4.36 6.59 14.38
CA SER A 162 -5.21 6.56 15.56
C SER A 162 -4.44 6.00 16.75
N ILE A 163 -3.96 4.74 16.66
CA ILE A 163 -3.24 4.08 17.75
C ILE A 163 -2.08 4.94 18.26
N PHE A 164 -1.29 5.51 17.35
CA PHE A 164 -0.17 6.37 17.72
C PHE A 164 -0.62 7.60 18.53
N LYS A 165 -1.74 8.22 18.15
CA LYS A 165 -2.35 9.32 18.91
C LYS A 165 -2.84 8.86 20.28
N GLN A 166 -3.61 7.78 20.37
CA GLN A 166 -4.13 7.28 21.66
C GLN A 166 -3.02 6.85 22.63
N GLN A 167 -1.91 6.30 22.13
CA GLN A 167 -0.75 5.98 22.96
C GLN A 167 -0.19 7.21 23.70
N SER A 168 -0.32 8.42 23.13
CA SER A 168 0.12 9.64 23.78
C SER A 168 -0.69 9.97 25.05
N GLU A 169 -1.97 9.59 25.07
CA GLU A 169 -2.88 9.85 26.19
C GLU A 169 -2.59 8.92 27.39
N LEU A 170 -2.03 7.74 27.11
CA LEU A 170 -1.64 6.77 28.14
C LEU A 170 -0.34 7.14 28.87
N LYS A 171 0.43 8.12 28.39
CA LYS A 171 1.77 8.41 28.94
C LYS A 171 1.77 8.80 30.42
N ALA A 172 0.67 9.31 30.94
CA ALA A 172 0.50 9.58 32.36
C ALA A 172 0.62 8.31 33.24
N LEU A 173 0.34 7.13 32.69
CA LEU A 173 0.49 5.84 33.38
C LEU A 173 1.97 5.48 33.64
N MET A 174 2.92 6.20 33.04
CA MET A 174 4.36 6.02 33.30
C MET A 174 4.87 6.81 34.51
N ILE A 175 3.97 7.52 35.22
CA ILE A 175 4.31 8.34 36.39
C ILE A 175 3.58 7.78 37.61
N ALA A 176 4.23 7.81 38.77
CA ALA A 176 3.61 7.39 40.03
C ALA A 176 2.60 8.47 40.46
N SER A 177 1.34 8.07 40.66
CA SER A 177 0.25 8.99 40.99
C SER A 177 -0.88 8.29 41.74
N GLU A 178 -1.78 9.07 42.34
CA GLU A 178 -3.07 8.56 42.80
C GLU A 178 -4.04 8.58 41.62
N LEU A 179 -4.65 7.43 41.31
CA LEU A 179 -5.62 7.33 40.21
C LEU A 179 -7.03 7.14 40.76
N SER A 180 -7.89 8.11 40.49
CA SER A 180 -9.31 8.00 40.81
C SER A 180 -9.97 6.89 39.97
N SER A 181 -11.12 6.38 40.42
CA SER A 181 -11.90 5.42 39.62
C SER A 181 -12.30 5.99 38.26
N ALA A 182 -12.53 7.31 38.16
CA ALA A 182 -12.84 7.97 36.90
C ALA A 182 -11.64 8.01 35.94
N ASP A 183 -10.43 8.29 36.45
CA ASP A 183 -9.21 8.25 35.62
C ASP A 183 -8.89 6.83 35.15
N ARG A 184 -9.07 5.83 36.01
CA ARG A 184 -8.90 4.41 35.66
C ARG A 184 -9.82 4.01 34.50
N LEU A 185 -11.10 4.39 34.58
CA LEU A 185 -12.05 4.15 33.49
C LEU A 185 -11.65 4.91 32.21
N ARG A 186 -11.24 6.17 32.31
CA ARG A 186 -10.76 6.94 31.14
C ARG A 186 -9.58 6.26 30.44
N TYR A 187 -8.56 5.82 31.18
CA TYR A 187 -7.42 5.12 30.58
C TYR A 187 -7.80 3.74 30.04
N TYR A 188 -8.77 3.08 30.66
CA TYR A 188 -9.31 1.83 30.15
C TYR A 188 -10.03 2.03 28.82
N ASP A 189 -10.81 3.09 28.67
CA ASP A 189 -11.49 3.44 27.41
C ASP A 189 -10.47 3.71 26.30
N VAL A 190 -9.38 4.43 26.58
CA VAL A 190 -8.28 4.65 25.62
C VAL A 190 -7.63 3.33 25.20
N LEU A 191 -7.40 2.39 26.14
CA LEU A 191 -6.90 1.06 25.80
C LEU A 191 -7.88 0.26 24.94
N ALA A 192 -9.19 0.38 25.21
CA ALA A 192 -10.22 -0.28 24.43
C ALA A 192 -10.28 0.27 22.99
N GLU A 193 -10.08 1.57 22.79
CA GLU A 193 -9.95 2.16 21.44
C GLU A 193 -8.72 1.62 20.70
N ILE A 194 -7.57 1.52 21.39
CA ILE A 194 -6.35 0.95 20.82
C ILE A 194 -6.56 -0.52 20.45
N ASP A 195 -7.20 -1.31 21.32
CA ASP A 195 -7.49 -2.73 21.09
C ASP A 195 -8.42 -2.93 19.87
N ALA A 196 -9.48 -2.11 19.77
CA ALA A 196 -10.40 -2.16 18.64
C ALA A 196 -9.71 -1.77 17.32
N ALA A 197 -8.93 -0.70 17.30
CA ALA A 197 -8.13 -0.32 16.14
C ALA A 197 -7.09 -1.41 15.80
N SER A 198 -6.46 -2.01 16.82
CA SER A 198 -5.48 -3.09 16.67
C SER A 198 -6.08 -4.28 15.92
N ALA A 199 -7.27 -4.72 16.35
CA ALA A 199 -7.99 -5.82 15.74
C ALA A 199 -8.41 -5.52 14.29
N LEU A 200 -8.84 -4.30 13.99
CA LEU A 200 -9.17 -3.89 12.61
C LEU A 200 -7.94 -3.94 11.70
N ILE A 201 -6.77 -3.50 12.21
CA ILE A 201 -5.53 -3.57 11.44
C ILE A 201 -5.14 -5.02 11.18
N GLU A 202 -5.30 -5.91 12.17
CA GLU A 202 -5.00 -7.34 12.03
C GLU A 202 -5.87 -8.00 10.95
N VAL A 203 -7.18 -7.73 10.94
CA VAL A 203 -8.09 -8.25 9.90
C VAL A 203 -7.72 -7.72 8.52
N GLY A 204 -7.45 -6.42 8.38
CA GLY A 204 -7.06 -5.85 7.09
C GLY A 204 -5.66 -6.31 6.64
N ALA A 205 -4.74 -6.58 7.57
CA ALA A 205 -3.44 -7.17 7.26
C ALA A 205 -3.58 -8.59 6.70
N GLU A 206 -4.45 -9.42 7.30
CA GLU A 206 -4.76 -10.76 6.76
C GLU A 206 -5.33 -10.66 5.33
N PHE A 207 -6.21 -9.69 5.07
CA PHE A 207 -6.73 -9.43 3.72
C PHE A 207 -5.61 -9.06 2.74
N VAL A 208 -4.72 -8.13 3.11
CA VAL A 208 -3.58 -7.72 2.25
C VAL A 208 -2.67 -8.92 1.97
N ILE A 209 -2.41 -9.77 2.96
CA ILE A 209 -1.62 -11.00 2.81
C ILE A 209 -2.27 -11.93 1.79
N GLN A 210 -3.53 -12.29 2.01
CA GLN A 210 -4.25 -13.25 1.17
C GLN A 210 -4.37 -12.76 -0.28
N ASP A 211 -4.75 -11.50 -0.49
CA ASP A 211 -4.91 -10.95 -1.83
C ASP A 211 -3.56 -10.82 -2.55
N THR A 212 -2.49 -10.43 -1.84
CA THR A 212 -1.15 -10.39 -2.43
C THR A 212 -0.69 -11.78 -2.86
N GLU A 213 -0.89 -12.80 -2.03
CA GLU A 213 -0.52 -14.19 -2.34
C GLU A 213 -1.36 -14.80 -3.47
N SER A 214 -2.58 -14.30 -3.68
CA SER A 214 -3.43 -14.69 -4.82
C SER A 214 -2.94 -14.13 -6.16
N LEU A 215 -2.15 -13.05 -6.13
CA LEU A 215 -1.63 -12.41 -7.33
C LEU A 215 -0.37 -13.13 -7.81
N ASP A 216 -0.36 -13.53 -9.08
CA ASP A 216 0.87 -13.93 -9.77
C ASP A 216 1.72 -12.67 -10.04
N ILE A 217 2.50 -12.25 -9.04
CA ILE A 217 3.41 -11.09 -9.12
C ILE A 217 4.85 -11.58 -9.10
N SER A 218 5.50 -11.58 -10.26
CA SER A 218 6.95 -11.70 -10.34
C SER A 218 7.61 -10.40 -9.88
N LEU A 219 8.48 -10.51 -8.87
CA LEU A 219 9.39 -9.42 -8.52
C LEU A 219 10.55 -9.35 -9.51
N ASP A 220 11.09 -8.15 -9.66
CA ASP A 220 12.42 -8.02 -10.25
C ASP A 220 13.44 -8.68 -9.31
N PRO A 221 14.44 -9.45 -9.80
CA PRO A 221 15.38 -10.17 -8.94
C PRO A 221 16.11 -9.29 -7.92
N GLU A 222 16.44 -8.04 -8.27
CA GLU A 222 17.11 -7.11 -7.35
C GLU A 222 16.17 -6.70 -6.21
N PHE A 223 14.88 -6.53 -6.52
CA PHE A 223 13.86 -6.22 -5.51
C PHE A 223 13.56 -7.43 -4.63
N GLU A 224 13.55 -8.65 -5.18
CA GLU A 224 13.35 -9.88 -4.43
C GLU A 224 14.44 -10.09 -3.36
N GLU A 225 15.72 -9.94 -3.73
CA GLU A 225 16.82 -10.02 -2.77
C GLU A 225 16.67 -9.01 -1.63
N THR A 226 16.41 -7.75 -1.99
CA THR A 226 16.16 -6.67 -1.02
C THR A 226 14.96 -6.98 -0.12
N PHE A 227 13.90 -7.55 -0.66
CA PHE A 227 12.70 -7.93 0.10
C PHE A 227 13.00 -9.02 1.12
N LEU A 228 13.70 -10.08 0.72
CA LEU A 228 14.09 -11.18 1.61
C LEU A 228 15.02 -10.71 2.74
N GLU A 229 15.98 -9.84 2.44
CA GLU A 229 16.84 -9.22 3.44
C GLU A 229 16.04 -8.40 4.45
N ASN A 230 15.04 -7.64 3.99
CA ASN A 230 14.16 -6.87 4.86
C ASN A 230 13.32 -7.77 5.78
N VAL A 231 12.80 -8.89 5.28
CA VAL A 231 12.08 -9.89 6.09
C VAL A 231 13.01 -10.45 7.18
N ALA A 232 14.20 -10.91 6.81
CA ALA A 232 15.17 -11.47 7.76
C ALA A 232 15.61 -10.45 8.81
N SER A 233 15.84 -9.20 8.39
CA SER A 233 16.20 -8.08 9.28
C SER A 233 15.08 -7.77 10.27
N ARG A 234 13.83 -7.65 9.79
CA ARG A 234 12.66 -7.39 10.65
C ARG A 234 12.38 -8.55 11.61
N ASN A 235 12.57 -9.80 11.19
CA ASN A 235 12.45 -10.96 12.08
C ASN A 235 13.48 -10.93 13.21
N ARG A 236 14.75 -10.62 12.89
CA ARG A 236 15.82 -10.50 13.89
C ARG A 236 15.50 -9.39 14.90
N LEU A 237 15.12 -8.21 14.40
CA LEU A 237 14.74 -7.09 15.23
C LEU A 237 13.50 -7.41 16.07
N GLY A 238 12.51 -8.09 15.47
CA GLY A 238 11.28 -8.51 16.15
C GLY A 238 11.58 -9.40 17.35
N LEU A 239 12.43 -10.41 17.17
CA LEU A 239 12.87 -11.29 18.26
C LEU A 239 13.64 -10.53 19.35
N GLU A 240 14.54 -9.60 18.98
CA GLU A 240 15.27 -8.78 19.94
C GLU A 240 14.34 -7.88 20.76
N VAL A 241 13.35 -7.28 20.10
CA VAL A 241 12.50 -6.22 20.64
C VAL A 241 11.32 -6.78 21.44
N TYR A 242 10.68 -7.83 20.94
CA TYR A 242 9.45 -8.39 21.48
C TYR A 242 9.65 -9.73 22.21
N GLY A 243 10.78 -10.43 21.96
CA GLY A 243 11.08 -11.71 22.61
C GLY A 243 10.10 -12.82 22.22
N ASP A 244 9.76 -13.66 23.19
CA ASP A 244 9.06 -14.95 22.97
C ASP A 244 7.62 -14.82 22.43
N CYS A 245 6.99 -13.64 22.53
CA CYS A 245 5.65 -13.45 21.98
C CYS A 245 5.63 -13.15 20.47
N PHE A 246 6.80 -12.86 19.88
CA PHE A 246 6.93 -12.55 18.46
C PHE A 246 6.95 -13.82 17.63
N GLU A 247 6.08 -13.89 16.63
CA GLU A 247 6.02 -14.99 15.69
C GLU A 247 6.74 -14.57 14.39
N PRO A 248 7.92 -15.10 14.08
CA PRO A 248 8.66 -14.70 12.88
C PRO A 248 7.82 -14.81 11.60
N MET A 249 7.92 -13.80 10.75
CA MET A 249 7.27 -13.80 9.45
C MET A 249 7.83 -14.93 8.59
N VAL A 250 6.95 -15.73 7.99
CA VAL A 250 7.30 -16.82 7.07
C VAL A 250 6.67 -16.50 5.73
N LEU A 251 7.47 -16.54 4.67
CA LEU A 251 6.98 -16.33 3.31
C LEU A 251 6.51 -17.66 2.71
N PRO A 252 5.46 -17.65 1.87
CA PRO A 252 5.05 -18.83 1.11
C PRO A 252 6.23 -19.39 0.29
N GLY A 253 6.48 -20.69 0.39
CA GLY A 253 7.52 -21.36 -0.39
C GLY A 253 8.95 -21.25 0.16
N THR A 254 9.18 -20.54 1.27
CA THR A 254 10.50 -20.50 1.94
C THR A 254 10.63 -21.47 3.12
N GLU A 255 9.69 -22.42 3.24
CA GLU A 255 9.71 -23.46 4.27
C GLU A 255 10.96 -24.35 4.10
N GLY A 256 11.97 -24.14 4.97
CA GLY A 256 13.18 -24.96 5.01
C GLY A 256 14.47 -24.31 4.47
N THR A 257 14.43 -23.04 4.08
CA THR A 257 15.67 -22.26 3.87
C THR A 257 16.15 -21.72 5.24
N PRO A 258 17.38 -22.05 5.66
CA PRO A 258 17.91 -21.70 6.98
C PRO A 258 18.18 -20.19 7.15
#